data_AF-A0A0J7KHB5-F1
#
_entry.id   AF-A0A0J7KHB5-F1
#
_cell.length_a   1.000
_cell.length_b   1.000
_cell.length_c   1.000
_cell.angle_alpha   90.00
_cell.angle_beta   90.00
_cell.angle_gamma   90.00
#
_symmetry.space_group_name_H-M   'P 1'
#
loop_
_entity.id
_entity.type
_entity.pdbx_description
1 polymer ?
#
loop_
_entity_poly.entity_id
_entity_poly.type
_entity_poly.pdbx_seq_one_letter_code
_entity_poly.pdbx_strand_id
1 'polypeptide(L)'
;MDSSNQVFVNTCGVCETIVIETEIADHSCVAGFSNIFINYDSKYFYPQCENGDIIRKSALPGGMEGIVVDPTISQQDTDEPVSEATNSFNQPSNLDERLIEEVRRREPLYNFRLPLAQRGRKQTKHMWQDISTELNGEISADGAAKRWKSLRDTFMKIIAEERQPSGSGRVSRWKKWRFYD
;
A
#
# COMPACT_ATOMS: atom_id res chain seq x y z
N MET A 1 18.62 -14.60 21.90
CA MET A 1 18.77 -14.09 20.53
C MET A 1 17.41 -14.29 19.88
N ASP A 2 16.44 -13.43 20.21
CA ASP A 2 15.07 -13.57 19.69
C ASP A 2 14.90 -12.50 18.62
N SER A 3 15.14 -12.91 17.37
CA SER A 3 14.96 -12.07 16.21
C SER A 3 13.46 -11.91 16.00
N SER A 4 12.94 -10.73 16.34
CA SER A 4 11.57 -10.30 16.05
C SER A 4 11.18 -10.74 14.64
N ASN A 5 10.33 -11.76 14.54
CA ASN A 5 9.91 -12.32 13.26
C ASN A 5 8.92 -11.34 12.62
N GLN A 6 9.46 -10.38 11.86
CA GLN A 6 8.71 -9.32 11.21
C GLN A 6 7.96 -9.92 10.02
N VAL A 7 6.64 -10.08 10.17
CA VAL A 7 5.78 -10.61 9.10
C VAL A 7 5.50 -9.49 8.10
N PHE A 8 6.03 -9.63 6.89
CA PHE A 8 5.74 -8.74 5.76
C PHE A 8 4.53 -9.28 4.99
N VAL A 9 3.70 -8.37 4.46
CA VAL A 9 2.50 -8.70 3.67
C VAL A 9 2.51 -7.95 2.35
N ASN A 10 1.99 -8.61 1.33
CA ASN A 10 1.88 -8.08 -0.02
C ASN A 10 0.46 -8.30 -0.57
N THR A 11 0.06 -7.52 -1.56
CA THR A 11 -1.27 -7.60 -2.19
C THR A 11 -1.17 -8.19 -3.59
N CYS A 12 -2.00 -9.17 -3.92
CA CYS A 12 -2.04 -9.74 -5.27
C CYS A 12 -2.58 -8.71 -6.28
N GLY A 13 -1.85 -8.43 -7.36
CA GLY A 13 -2.30 -7.53 -8.41
C GLY A 13 -3.39 -8.08 -9.34
N VAL A 14 -3.78 -9.35 -9.18
CA VAL A 14 -4.79 -10.04 -10.00
C VAL A 14 -6.11 -10.15 -9.24
N CYS A 15 -6.11 -10.77 -8.06
CA CYS A 15 -7.32 -10.98 -7.26
C CYS A 15 -7.43 -10.07 -6.04
N GLU A 16 -6.42 -9.21 -5.79
CA GLU A 16 -6.38 -8.26 -4.67
C GLU A 16 -6.38 -8.90 -3.27
N THR A 17 -6.11 -10.21 -3.17
CA THR A 17 -5.92 -10.90 -1.89
C THR A 17 -4.61 -10.45 -1.22
N ILE A 18 -4.67 -10.18 0.08
CA ILE A 18 -3.49 -9.89 0.90
C ILE A 18 -2.89 -11.22 1.35
N VAL A 19 -1.58 -11.39 1.16
CA VAL A 19 -0.84 -12.62 1.42
C VAL A 19 0.44 -12.27 2.19
N ILE A 20 0.84 -13.11 3.15
CA ILE A 20 2.13 -12.94 3.82
C ILE A 20 3.27 -13.24 2.84
N GLU A 21 4.41 -12.56 2.97
CA GLU A 21 5.50 -12.64 1.99
C GLU A 21 5.98 -14.06 1.73
N THR A 22 5.98 -14.92 2.76
CA THR A 22 6.36 -16.33 2.68
C THR A 22 5.37 -17.21 1.93
N GLU A 23 4.10 -16.78 1.80
CA GLU A 23 3.02 -17.53 1.13
C GLU A 23 2.73 -17.00 -0.28
N ILE A 24 3.46 -15.98 -0.75
CA ILE A 24 3.25 -15.39 -2.09
C ILE A 24 3.41 -16.46 -3.18
N ALA A 25 4.40 -17.34 -3.06
CA ALA A 25 4.67 -18.39 -4.04
C ALA A 25 3.56 -19.44 -4.14
N ASP A 26 2.80 -19.65 -3.05
CA ASP A 26 1.69 -20.61 -2.99
C ASP A 26 0.36 -20.00 -3.45
N HIS A 27 0.35 -18.70 -3.80
CA HIS A 27 -0.87 -18.00 -4.14
C HIS A 27 -1.43 -18.44 -5.50
N SER A 28 -2.71 -18.79 -5.55
CA SER A 28 -3.36 -19.32 -6.77
C SER A 28 -3.17 -18.48 -8.04
N CYS A 29 -3.10 -17.15 -7.95
CA CYS A 29 -2.90 -16.30 -9.13
C CYS A 29 -1.49 -16.40 -9.75
N VAL A 30 -0.48 -16.85 -8.98
CA VAL A 30 0.89 -17.05 -9.48
C VAL A 30 1.18 -18.53 -9.79
N ALA A 31 0.23 -19.43 -9.53
CA ALA A 31 0.41 -20.84 -9.83
C ALA A 31 0.66 -21.05 -11.33
N GLY A 32 1.78 -21.71 -11.66
CA GLY A 32 2.20 -21.95 -13.04
C GLY A 32 3.06 -20.85 -13.68
N PHE A 33 3.38 -19.78 -12.95
CA PHE A 33 4.34 -18.77 -13.39
C PHE A 33 5.71 -19.03 -12.76
N SER A 34 6.76 -19.02 -13.59
CA SER A 34 8.14 -19.22 -13.14
C SER A 34 8.69 -18.04 -12.33
N ASN A 35 8.11 -16.85 -12.52
CA ASN A 35 8.56 -15.60 -11.90
C ASN A 35 7.39 -14.83 -11.29
N ILE A 36 7.69 -14.10 -10.22
CA ILE A 36 6.76 -13.23 -9.50
C ILE A 36 7.41 -11.85 -9.38
N PHE A 37 6.77 -10.84 -9.96
CA PHE A 37 7.23 -9.46 -9.83
C PHE A 37 6.66 -8.85 -8.55
N ILE A 38 7.52 -8.37 -7.65
CA ILE A 38 7.11 -7.67 -6.44
C ILE A 38 7.50 -6.20 -6.59
N ASN A 39 6.52 -5.32 -6.58
CA ASN A 39 6.76 -3.89 -6.51
C ASN A 39 6.94 -3.50 -5.03
N TYR A 40 8.19 -3.28 -4.60
CA TYR A 40 8.52 -3.05 -3.20
C TYR A 40 7.92 -1.75 -2.62
N ASP A 41 7.64 -0.75 -3.45
CA ASP A 41 7.00 0.51 -3.06
C ASP A 41 5.51 0.32 -2.76
N SER A 42 4.79 -0.26 -3.73
CA SER A 42 3.35 -0.51 -3.62
C SER A 42 3.02 -1.73 -2.79
N LYS A 43 3.98 -2.64 -2.56
CA LYS A 43 3.82 -3.98 -1.96
C LYS A 43 2.83 -4.86 -2.72
N TYR A 44 2.63 -4.59 -4.01
CA TYR A 44 1.88 -5.48 -4.87
C TYR A 44 2.80 -6.55 -5.47
N PHE A 45 2.28 -7.76 -5.61
CA PHE A 45 2.94 -8.82 -6.37
C PHE A 45 2.08 -9.22 -7.58
N TYR A 46 2.74 -9.61 -8.65
CA TYR A 46 2.12 -9.92 -9.93
C TYR A 46 2.75 -11.18 -10.52
N PRO A 47 1.96 -12.08 -11.13
CA PRO A 47 2.51 -13.15 -11.95
C PRO A 47 3.29 -12.54 -13.12
N GLN A 48 4.50 -13.03 -13.36
CA GLN A 48 5.37 -12.54 -14.43
C GLN A 48 5.57 -13.61 -15.49
N CYS A 49 5.32 -13.23 -16.74
CA CYS A 49 5.53 -14.06 -17.93
C CYS A 49 7.03 -14.25 -18.23
N GLU A 50 7.37 -15.24 -19.05
CA GLU A 50 8.76 -15.52 -19.45
C GLU A 50 9.43 -14.34 -20.18
N ASN A 51 8.65 -13.53 -20.89
CA ASN A 51 9.11 -12.33 -21.59
C ASN A 51 9.32 -11.13 -20.65
N GLY A 52 9.04 -11.29 -19.36
CA GLY A 52 9.18 -10.25 -18.34
C GLY A 52 7.92 -9.45 -18.07
N ASP A 53 6.84 -9.58 -18.84
CA ASP A 53 5.60 -8.83 -18.64
C ASP A 53 4.83 -9.27 -17.38
N ILE A 54 4.07 -8.37 -16.76
CA ILE A 54 3.25 -8.69 -15.59
C ILE A 54 1.77 -8.81 -15.93
N ILE A 55 1.09 -9.72 -15.22
CA ILE A 55 -0.36 -9.89 -15.30
C ILE A 55 -1.02 -9.17 -14.13
N ARG A 56 -1.99 -8.31 -14.41
CA ARG A 56 -2.76 -7.60 -13.39
C ARG A 56 -4.21 -7.36 -13.78
N LYS A 57 -5.05 -7.10 -12.78
CA LYS A 57 -6.43 -6.65 -13.00
C LYS A 57 -6.46 -5.15 -13.27
N SER A 58 -7.27 -4.73 -14.24
CA SER A 58 -7.40 -3.33 -14.63
C SER A 58 -8.84 -3.00 -15.05
N ALA A 59 -9.20 -1.72 -14.93
CA ALA A 59 -10.40 -1.18 -15.56
C ALA A 59 -10.17 -1.04 -17.07
N LEU A 60 -11.10 -1.56 -17.86
CA LEU A 60 -11.15 -1.46 -19.31
C LEU A 60 -12.17 -0.38 -19.75
N PRO A 61 -12.05 0.13 -20.98
CA PRO A 61 -13.06 1.02 -21.56
C PRO A 61 -14.46 0.42 -21.45
N GLY A 62 -15.44 1.24 -21.06
CA GLY A 62 -16.81 0.78 -20.81
C GLY A 62 -17.09 0.31 -19.37
N GLY A 63 -16.15 0.49 -18.44
CA GLY A 63 -16.37 0.20 -17.02
C GLY A 63 -16.29 -1.28 -16.64
N MET A 64 -15.87 -2.14 -17.58
CA MET A 64 -15.60 -3.55 -17.32
C MET A 64 -14.24 -3.72 -16.65
N GLU A 65 -14.13 -4.69 -15.76
CA GLU A 65 -12.86 -5.10 -15.16
C GLU A 65 -12.31 -6.31 -15.94
N GLY A 66 -11.01 -6.32 -16.23
CA GLY A 66 -10.37 -7.41 -16.96
C GLY A 66 -8.92 -7.61 -16.58
N ILE A 67 -8.37 -8.77 -16.97
CA ILE A 67 -6.95 -9.07 -16.83
C ILE A 67 -6.20 -8.46 -18.01
N VAL A 68 -5.14 -7.72 -17.71
CA VAL A 68 -4.25 -7.10 -18.70
C VAL A 68 -2.82 -7.56 -18.48
N VAL A 69 -2.08 -7.67 -19.58
CA VAL A 69 -0.62 -7.86 -19.58
C VAL A 69 0.01 -6.47 -19.71
N ASP A 70 0.82 -6.09 -18.74
CA ASP A 70 1.54 -4.82 -18.71
C ASP A 70 3.03 -5.11 -18.93
N PRO A 71 3.69 -4.51 -19.94
CA PRO A 71 5.13 -4.67 -20.09
C PRO A 71 5.83 -4.12 -18.85
N THR A 72 6.70 -4.91 -18.26
CA THR A 72 7.47 -4.48 -17.09
C THR A 72 8.46 -3.43 -17.54
N ILE A 73 8.08 -2.16 -17.39
CA ILE A 73 9.01 -1.04 -17.53
C ILE A 73 9.98 -1.19 -16.37
N SER A 74 11.15 -1.77 -16.63
CA SER A 74 12.33 -1.59 -15.78
C SER A 74 12.40 -0.11 -15.44
N GLN A 75 12.43 0.21 -14.16
CA GLN A 75 12.68 1.56 -13.68
C GLN A 75 13.91 2.07 -14.45
N GLN A 76 13.71 3.06 -15.32
CA GLN A 76 14.84 3.86 -15.76
C GLN A 76 15.29 4.58 -14.51
N ASP A 77 16.47 4.21 -14.04
CA ASP A 77 17.30 5.02 -13.16
C ASP A 77 17.34 6.44 -13.73
N THR A 78 16.56 7.34 -13.15
CA THR A 78 16.95 8.74 -13.06
C THR A 78 17.58 8.89 -11.70
N ASP A 79 18.89 8.71 -11.66
CA ASP A 79 19.78 9.21 -10.60
C ASP A 79 19.61 10.72 -10.49
N GLU A 80 18.61 11.16 -9.73
CA GLU A 80 18.54 12.51 -9.18
C GLU A 80 18.77 12.39 -7.67
N PRO A 81 19.69 13.19 -7.09
CA PRO A 81 20.20 12.96 -5.75
C PRO A 81 19.07 13.05 -4.72
N VAL A 82 18.75 11.91 -4.10
CA VAL A 82 17.95 11.81 -2.89
C VAL A 82 18.67 12.61 -1.82
N SER A 83 18.20 13.83 -1.61
CA SER A 83 18.54 14.60 -0.41
C SER A 83 17.97 13.83 0.77
N GLU A 84 18.91 13.26 1.52
CA GLU A 84 18.78 12.57 2.78
C GLU A 84 18.06 13.45 3.80
N ALA A 85 16.75 13.26 3.93
CA ALA A 85 15.95 13.84 5.02
C ALA A 85 15.42 12.69 5.88
N THR A 86 16.34 12.22 6.72
CA THR A 86 16.14 11.70 8.07
C THR A 86 14.76 11.13 8.42
N ASN A 87 14.75 9.81 8.61
CA ASN A 87 13.81 9.08 9.46
C ASN A 87 13.62 9.78 10.82
N SER A 88 12.64 10.68 10.92
CA SER A 88 12.13 11.19 12.20
C SER A 88 10.88 10.38 12.57
N PHE A 89 11.11 9.24 13.22
CA PHE A 89 10.08 8.40 13.77
C PHE A 89 9.48 9.03 15.05
N ASN A 90 8.14 8.98 15.14
CA ASN A 90 7.32 9.11 16.36
C ASN A 90 6.98 10.51 16.93
N GLN A 91 6.64 11.50 16.09
CA GLN A 91 5.71 12.55 16.50
C GLN A 91 4.65 12.80 15.41
N PRO A 92 3.35 12.86 15.74
CA PRO A 92 2.31 13.21 14.78
C PRO A 92 2.42 14.70 14.45
N SER A 93 2.56 15.00 13.17
CA SER A 93 2.52 16.37 12.66
C SER A 93 1.08 16.79 12.38
N ASN A 94 0.76 18.08 12.46
CA ASN A 94 -0.55 18.61 12.04
C ASN A 94 -0.89 18.22 10.58
N LEU A 95 0.14 17.97 9.77
CA LEU A 95 0.03 17.46 8.41
C LEU A 95 -0.57 16.04 8.35
N ASP A 96 -0.26 15.15 9.29
CA ASP A 96 -0.82 13.79 9.32
C ASP A 96 -2.32 13.79 9.62
N GLU A 97 -2.74 14.62 10.57
CA GLU A 97 -4.17 14.79 10.90
C GLU A 97 -4.95 15.34 9.70
N ARG A 98 -4.41 16.38 9.04
CA ARG A 98 -4.98 16.94 7.81
C ARG A 98 -5.01 15.93 6.67
N LEU A 99 -3.94 15.17 6.47
CA LEU A 99 -3.87 14.11 5.46
C LEU A 99 -4.92 13.01 5.72
N ILE A 100 -5.06 12.55 6.95
CA ILE A 100 -6.06 11.53 7.31
C ILE A 100 -7.47 12.05 7.04
N GLU A 101 -7.76 13.31 7.40
CA GLU A 101 -9.06 13.91 7.15
C GLU A 101 -9.35 14.06 5.64
N GLU A 102 -8.38 14.50 4.86
CA GLU A 102 -8.52 14.62 3.41
C GLU A 102 -8.69 13.26 2.72
N VAL A 103 -7.99 12.21 3.19
CA VAL A 103 -8.17 10.85 2.69
C VAL A 103 -9.53 10.28 3.11
N ARG A 104 -9.98 10.55 4.33
CA ARG A 104 -11.31 10.14 4.84
C ARG A 104 -12.44 10.71 3.99
N ARG A 105 -12.29 11.93 3.45
CA ARG A 105 -13.27 12.55 2.53
C ARG A 105 -13.29 11.93 1.14
N ARG A 106 -12.24 11.18 0.76
CA ARG A 106 -12.08 10.59 -0.58
C ARG A 106 -12.14 9.07 -0.48
N GLU A 107 -13.36 8.57 -0.33
CA GLU A 107 -13.68 7.16 -0.17
C GLU A 107 -12.95 6.20 -1.13
N PRO A 108 -12.75 6.50 -2.43
CA PRO A 108 -12.06 5.60 -3.36
C PRO A 108 -10.57 5.34 -3.03
N LEU A 109 -9.96 6.13 -2.15
CA LEU A 109 -8.58 5.92 -1.69
C LEU A 109 -8.45 4.82 -0.65
N TYR A 110 -9.53 4.45 0.04
CA TYR A 110 -9.50 3.44 1.11
C TYR A 110 -10.64 2.41 1.05
N ASN A 111 -11.75 2.68 0.35
CA ASN A 111 -12.84 1.73 0.20
C ASN A 111 -12.70 0.89 -1.08
N PHE A 112 -12.19 -0.33 -0.90
CA PHE A 112 -11.98 -1.29 -1.99
C PHE A 112 -13.26 -1.99 -2.47
N ARG A 113 -14.39 -1.77 -1.80
CA ARG A 113 -15.71 -2.26 -2.25
C ARG A 113 -16.26 -1.45 -3.42
N LEU A 114 -15.66 -0.28 -3.71
CA LEU A 114 -16.03 0.52 -4.86
C LEU A 114 -15.50 -0.10 -6.17
N PRO A 115 -16.25 0.02 -7.29
CA PRO A 115 -15.82 -0.48 -8.60
C PRO A 115 -14.47 0.11 -9.04
N LEU A 116 -13.65 -0.65 -9.80
CA LEU A 116 -12.38 -0.12 -10.36
C LEU A 116 -12.59 1.09 -11.27
N ALA A 117 -13.78 1.26 -11.83
CA ALA A 117 -14.17 2.46 -12.56
C ALA A 117 -14.31 3.72 -11.69
N GLN A 118 -14.24 3.61 -10.35
CA GLN A 118 -14.25 4.74 -9.41
C GLN A 118 -12.94 4.87 -8.61
N ARG A 119 -12.23 3.74 -8.40
CA ARG A 119 -10.93 3.67 -7.70
C ARG A 119 -9.75 3.31 -8.61
N GLY A 120 -9.89 3.47 -9.91
CA GLY A 120 -8.87 3.10 -10.88
C GLY A 120 -7.62 3.97 -10.75
N ARG A 121 -6.48 3.52 -11.28
CA ARG A 121 -5.18 4.24 -11.18
C ARG A 121 -5.28 5.71 -11.58
N LYS A 122 -6.04 6.03 -12.63
CA LYS A 122 -6.22 7.41 -13.10
C LYS A 122 -6.97 8.26 -12.06
N GLN A 123 -8.01 7.70 -11.45
CA GLN A 123 -8.84 8.39 -10.45
C GLN A 123 -8.10 8.56 -9.14
N THR A 124 -7.45 7.51 -8.64
CA THR A 124 -6.66 7.60 -7.41
C THR A 124 -5.48 8.54 -7.59
N LYS A 125 -4.82 8.54 -8.75
CA LYS A 125 -3.79 9.54 -9.08
C LYS A 125 -4.33 10.97 -9.01
N HIS A 126 -5.50 11.23 -9.60
CA HIS A 126 -6.15 12.54 -9.53
C HIS A 126 -6.49 12.93 -8.08
N MET A 127 -7.04 12.01 -7.30
CA MET A 127 -7.37 12.26 -5.89
C MET A 127 -6.15 12.59 -5.05
N TRP A 128 -5.01 11.94 -5.28
CA TRP A 128 -3.75 12.30 -4.60
C TRP A 128 -3.22 13.67 -5.01
N GLN A 129 -3.43 14.07 -6.27
CA GLN A 129 -3.14 15.44 -6.72
C GLN A 129 -4.04 16.45 -6.01
N ASP A 130 -5.35 16.20 -5.94
CA ASP A 130 -6.29 17.07 -5.23
C ASP A 130 -5.92 17.21 -3.74
N ILE A 131 -5.53 16.11 -3.08
CA ILE A 131 -5.06 16.13 -1.69
C ILE A 131 -3.80 16.99 -1.55
N SER A 132 -2.84 16.85 -2.47
CA SER A 132 -1.62 17.67 -2.45
C SER A 132 -1.95 19.15 -2.56
N THR A 133 -2.90 19.52 -3.43
CA THR A 133 -3.39 20.90 -3.56
C THR A 133 -4.10 21.40 -2.30
N GLU A 134 -4.98 20.60 -1.70
CA GLU A 134 -5.71 20.97 -0.48
C GLU A 134 -4.79 21.07 0.75
N LEU A 135 -3.68 20.32 0.74
CA LEU A 135 -2.60 20.46 1.70
C LEU A 135 -1.63 21.59 1.33
N ASN A 136 -2.06 22.56 0.50
CA ASN A 136 -1.29 23.72 0.04
C ASN A 136 0.06 23.38 -0.61
N GLY A 137 0.20 22.17 -1.15
CA GLY A 137 1.47 21.67 -1.70
C GLY A 137 2.54 21.36 -0.65
N GLU A 138 2.21 21.36 0.65
CA GLU A 138 3.14 20.98 1.73
C GLU A 138 3.66 19.55 1.57
N ILE A 139 2.90 18.69 0.91
CA ILE A 139 3.27 17.33 0.55
C ILE A 139 2.87 17.04 -0.91
N SER A 140 3.76 16.43 -1.67
CA SER A 140 3.46 16.01 -3.04
C SER A 140 2.43 14.89 -3.08
N ALA A 141 1.75 14.70 -4.21
CA ALA A 141 0.78 13.61 -4.37
C ALA A 141 1.37 12.22 -4.04
N ASP A 142 2.59 11.94 -4.53
CA ASP A 142 3.29 10.69 -4.25
C ASP A 142 3.75 10.61 -2.79
N GLY A 143 4.18 11.73 -2.21
CA GLY A 143 4.50 11.84 -0.78
C GLY A 143 3.29 11.55 0.10
N ALA A 144 2.13 12.09 -0.25
CA ALA A 144 0.86 11.91 0.46
C ALA A 144 0.41 10.45 0.41
N ALA A 145 0.49 9.81 -0.75
CA ALA A 145 0.18 8.39 -0.91
C ALA A 145 1.12 7.51 -0.05
N LYS A 146 2.43 7.79 -0.08
CA LYS A 146 3.42 7.08 0.75
C LYS A 146 3.16 7.29 2.24
N ARG A 147 2.84 8.52 2.65
CA ARG A 147 2.58 8.86 4.06
C ARG A 147 1.30 8.22 4.58
N TRP A 148 0.21 8.28 3.80
CA TRP A 148 -1.04 7.59 4.11
C TRP A 148 -0.83 6.09 4.28
N LYS A 149 -0.06 5.45 3.40
CA LYS A 149 0.29 4.04 3.53
C LYS A 149 1.02 3.75 4.84
N SER A 150 2.04 4.52 5.18
CA SER A 150 2.78 4.38 6.45
C SER A 150 1.85 4.49 7.67
N LEU A 151 0.90 5.43 7.65
CA LEU A 151 -0.13 5.59 8.68
C LEU A 151 -1.05 4.36 8.76
N ARG A 152 -1.53 3.87 7.62
CA ARG A 152 -2.39 2.67 7.53
C ARG A 152 -1.67 1.41 8.00
N ASP A 153 -0.42 1.22 7.60
CA ASP A 153 0.39 0.05 8.01
C ASP A 153 0.60 0.07 9.54
N THR A 154 0.88 1.25 10.10
CA THR A 154 0.97 1.44 11.56
C THR A 154 -0.36 1.13 12.26
N PHE A 155 -1.49 1.57 11.69
CA PHE A 155 -2.82 1.26 12.23
C PHE A 155 -3.05 -0.25 12.29
N MET A 156 -2.81 -0.92 11.17
CA MET A 156 -3.06 -2.35 11.03
C MET A 156 -2.18 -3.16 11.98
N LYS A 157 -0.94 -2.73 12.19
CA LYS A 157 -0.06 -3.31 13.21
C LYS A 157 -0.67 -3.24 14.61
N ILE A 158 -1.22 -2.09 14.98
CA ILE A 158 -1.84 -1.91 16.30
C ILE A 158 -3.10 -2.77 16.44
N ILE A 159 -3.96 -2.80 15.42
CA ILE A 159 -5.15 -3.67 15.42
C ILE A 159 -4.75 -5.16 15.46
N ALA A 160 -3.67 -5.55 14.78
CA ALA A 160 -3.17 -6.92 14.83
C ALA A 160 -2.64 -7.28 16.22
N GLU A 161 -1.90 -6.37 16.86
CA GLU A 161 -1.45 -6.49 18.25
C GLU A 161 -2.62 -6.59 19.23
N GLU A 162 -3.71 -5.83 19.03
CA GLU A 162 -4.94 -5.93 19.83
C GLU A 162 -5.65 -7.27 19.70
N ARG A 163 -5.58 -7.90 18.51
CA ARG A 163 -6.22 -9.19 18.24
C ARG A 163 -5.40 -10.40 18.71
N GLN A 164 -4.16 -10.22 19.16
CA GLN A 164 -3.35 -11.32 19.68
C GLN A 164 -3.83 -11.73 21.09
N PRO A 165 -4.11 -13.02 21.34
CA PRO A 165 -4.48 -13.50 22.67
C PRO A 165 -3.32 -13.27 23.65
N SER A 166 -3.60 -12.63 24.79
CA SER A 166 -2.62 -12.30 25.83
C SER A 166 -1.96 -13.56 26.40
N GLY A 167 -0.75 -13.88 25.91
CA GLY A 167 0.17 -14.79 26.59
C GLY A 167 0.68 -14.16 27.88
N SER A 168 0.61 -14.91 28.98
CA SER A 168 1.04 -14.52 30.33
C SER A 168 2.47 -13.95 30.32
N GLY A 169 2.61 -12.64 30.57
CA GLY A 169 3.91 -12.00 30.82
C GLY A 169 4.20 -10.71 30.05
N ARG A 170 3.38 -10.29 29.07
CA ARG A 170 3.59 -8.99 28.42
C ARG A 170 3.01 -7.87 29.28
N VAL A 171 3.90 -7.03 29.82
CA VAL A 171 3.51 -5.73 30.39
C VAL A 171 2.91 -4.92 29.23
N SER A 172 1.59 -4.83 29.20
CA SER A 172 0.86 -4.06 28.21
C SER A 172 1.36 -2.61 28.29
N ARG A 173 2.15 -2.21 27.29
CA ARG A 173 2.54 -0.81 27.08
C ARG A 173 1.63 -0.24 26.00
N TRP A 174 0.33 -0.39 26.23
CA TRP A 174 -0.74 0.07 25.38
C TRP A 174 -0.61 1.58 25.18
N LYS A 175 -0.42 2.01 23.94
CA LYS A 175 -0.67 3.40 23.54
C LYS A 175 -1.89 3.37 22.65
N LYS A 176 -3.03 3.85 23.17
CA LYS A 176 -4.24 4.13 22.37
C LYS A 176 -3.81 4.89 21.11
N TRP A 177 -4.18 4.37 19.94
CA TRP A 177 -3.81 5.04 18.71
C TRP A 177 -4.49 6.40 18.66
N ARG A 178 -3.71 7.48 18.49
CA ARG A 178 -4.21 8.84 18.77
C ARG A 178 -5.22 9.38 17.75
N PHE A 179 -5.37 8.72 16.60
CA PHE A 179 -6.41 9.01 15.61
C PHE A 179 -7.73 8.27 15.88
N TYR A 180 -7.80 7.55 17.00
CA TYR A 180 -8.95 6.79 17.47
C TYR A 180 -9.50 7.46 18.73
N ASP A 181 -10.81 7.71 18.76
CA ASP A 181 -11.55 8.02 19.99
C ASP A 181 -12.26 6.77 20.51
#